data_AF-A0A1T5FL52-F1
#
_entry.id   AF-A0A1T5FL52-F1
#
_cell.length_a   1.000
_cell.length_b   1.000
_cell.length_c   1.000
_cell.angle_alpha   90.00
_cell.angle_beta   90.00
_cell.angle_gamma   90.00
#
_symmetry.space_group_name_H-M   'P 1'
#
loop_
_entity.id
_entity.type
_entity.pdbx_description
1 polymer ?
#
loop_
_entity_poly.entity_id
_entity_poly.type
_entity_poly.pdbx_seq_one_letter_code
_entity_poly.pdbx_strand_id
1 'polypeptide(L)' 'LDDFGLVHLDQQQRLDLMEIMEDRHAKASTIIASQLPVANWYDVFGDDTIADAVLDRVVHSSHRIELKGESMRKKK' A
#
# COMPACT_ATOMS: atom_id res chain seq x y z
N LEU A 1 2.36 -1.43 -7.49
CA LEU A 1 0.95 -1.39 -7.10
C LEU A 1 0.48 0.04 -7.29
N ASP A 2 -0.62 0.22 -8.01
CA ASP A 2 -1.18 1.54 -8.29
C ASP A 2 -2.53 1.69 -7.59
N ASP A 3 -2.94 2.93 -7.30
CA ASP A 3 -4.22 3.26 -6.67
C ASP A 3 -4.52 2.50 -5.35
N PHE A 4 -3.48 2.23 -4.55
CA PHE A 4 -3.62 1.48 -3.30
C PHE A 4 -4.49 2.24 -2.29
N GLY A 5 -5.44 1.53 -1.66
CA GLY A 5 -6.27 2.07 -0.58
C GLY A 5 -7.47 2.91 -1.00
N LEU A 6 -7.81 2.99 -2.30
CA LEU A 6 -9.05 3.67 -2.73
C LEU A 6 -10.33 2.97 -2.24
N VAL A 7 -10.27 1.66 -2.02
CA VAL A 7 -11.35 0.85 -1.46
C VAL A 7 -10.77 -0.07 -0.39
N HIS A 8 -11.60 -0.45 0.59
CA HIS A 8 -11.22 -1.50 1.53
C HIS A 8 -11.02 -2.81 0.78
N LEU A 9 -9.97 -3.53 1.17
CA LEU A 9 -9.69 -4.84 0.60
C LEU A 9 -10.70 -5.86 1.15
N ASP A 10 -11.24 -6.69 0.29
CA ASP A 10 -11.96 -7.88 0.73
C ASP A 10 -10.99 -8.94 1.29
N GLN A 11 -11.52 -10.01 1.87
CA GLN A 11 -10.68 -11.04 2.50
C GLN A 11 -9.70 -11.69 1.50
N GLN A 12 -10.14 -11.98 0.27
CA GLN A 12 -9.27 -12.64 -0.71
C GLN A 12 -8.17 -11.69 -1.15
N GLN A 13 -8.49 -10.43 -1.41
CA GLN A 13 -7.53 -9.40 -1.79
C GLN A 13 -6.47 -9.15 -0.72
N ARG A 14 -6.84 -9.25 0.57
CA ARG A 14 -5.88 -9.16 1.69
C ARG A 14 -4.88 -10.32 1.67
N LEU A 15 -5.36 -11.54 1.46
CA LEU A 15 -4.51 -12.73 1.39
C LEU A 15 -3.61 -12.70 0.16
N ASP A 16 -4.15 -12.35 -1.01
CA ASP A 16 -3.39 -12.22 -2.25
C ASP A 16 -2.28 -11.16 -2.09
N LEU A 17 -2.60 -10.02 -1.49
CA LEU A 17 -1.61 -8.98 -1.23
C LEU A 17 -0.53 -9.45 -0.26
N MET A 18 -0.90 -10.18 0.78
CA MET A 18 0.04 -10.77 1.73
C MET A 18 1.01 -11.72 1.02
N GLU A 19 0.52 -12.66 0.21
CA GLU A 19 1.34 -13.60 -0.56
C GLU A 19 2.33 -12.85 -1.48
N ILE A 20 1.85 -11.87 -2.24
CA ILE A 20 2.71 -11.07 -3.13
C ILE A 20 3.77 -10.31 -2.32
N MET A 21 3.42 -9.75 -1.16
CA MET A 21 4.39 -9.02 -0.34
C MET A 21 5.41 -9.96 0.29
N GLU A 22 5.02 -11.16 0.72
CA GLU A 22 5.95 -12.17 1.23
C GLU A 22 6.95 -12.64 0.18
N ASP A 23 6.47 -12.90 -1.04
CA ASP A 23 7.33 -13.36 -2.13
C ASP A 23 8.39 -12.33 -2.52
N ARG A 24 8.03 -11.05 -2.47
CA ARG A 24 8.90 -9.93 -2.86
C ARG A 24 9.80 -9.42 -1.74
N HIS A 25 9.41 -9.62 -0.49
CA HIS A 25 10.13 -9.10 0.67
C HIS A 25 11.60 -9.52 0.65
N ALA A 26 12.50 -8.54 0.79
CA ALA A 26 13.95 -8.71 0.72
C ALA A 26 14.52 -9.32 -0.59
N LYS A 27 13.71 -9.53 -1.63
CA LYS A 27 14.14 -10.08 -2.93
C LYS A 27 14.06 -9.07 -4.07
N ALA A 28 13.05 -8.21 -4.06
CA ALA A 28 12.83 -7.23 -5.13
C ALA A 28 12.15 -5.97 -4.61
N SER A 29 12.48 -4.82 -5.20
CA SER A 29 11.85 -3.54 -4.85
C SER A 29 10.39 -3.50 -5.27
N THR A 30 9.52 -2.97 -4.42
CA THR A 30 8.09 -2.77 -4.71
C THR A 30 7.78 -1.28 -4.63
N ILE A 31 7.19 -0.74 -5.69
CA ILE A 31 6.66 0.64 -5.70
C ILE A 31 5.16 0.58 -5.50
N ILE A 32 4.66 1.39 -4.57
CA ILE A 32 3.24 1.55 -4.29
C ILE A 32 2.87 3.02 -4.44
N ALA A 33 1.87 3.30 -5.27
CA ALA A 33 1.24 4.61 -5.36
C ALA A 33 -0.12 4.55 -4.65
N SER A 34 -0.39 5.56 -3.83
CA SER A 34 -1.64 5.69 -3.07
C SER A 34 -2.04 7.16 -2.99
N GLN A 35 -3.35 7.40 -2.98
CA GLN A 35 -3.92 8.71 -2.66
C GLN A 35 -4.13 8.89 -1.15
N LEU A 36 -4.01 7.82 -0.36
CA LEU A 36 -4.10 7.87 1.08
C LEU A 36 -2.70 8.06 1.69
N PRO A 37 -2.57 8.91 2.73
CA PRO A 37 -1.39 8.91 3.57
C PRO A 37 -1.11 7.52 4.13
N VAL A 38 0.17 7.14 4.27
CA VAL A 38 0.57 5.83 4.81
C VAL A 38 -0.02 5.56 6.20
N ALA A 39 -0.23 6.61 7.00
CA ALA A 39 -0.87 6.50 8.32
C ALA A 39 -2.30 5.93 8.26
N ASN A 40 -2.99 6.08 7.13
CA ASN A 40 -4.36 5.61 6.94
C ASN A 40 -4.43 4.25 6.23
N TRP A 41 -3.29 3.67 5.86
CA TRP A 41 -3.29 2.38 5.15
C TRP A 41 -3.75 1.23 6.03
N TYR A 42 -3.56 1.35 7.35
CA TYR A 42 -4.00 0.34 8.30
C TYR A 42 -5.50 0.06 8.19
N ASP A 43 -6.31 1.11 8.07
CA ASP A 43 -7.77 1.02 7.96
C ASP A 43 -8.24 0.33 6.66
N VAL A 44 -7.43 0.35 5.60
CA VAL A 44 -7.75 -0.27 4.31
C VAL A 44 -7.92 -1.79 4.44
N PHE A 45 -7.14 -2.41 5.33
CA PHE A 45 -7.13 -3.86 5.50
C PHE A 45 -8.30 -4.36 6.33
N GLY A 46 -8.85 -3.60 7.28
CA GLY A 46 -9.98 -4.05 8.11
C GLY A 46 -9.76 -5.37 8.88
N ASP A 47 -8.52 -5.84 8.98
CA ASP A 47 -8.04 -6.97 9.78
C ASP A 47 -6.67 -6.58 10.34
N ASP A 48 -6.59 -6.44 11.66
CA ASP A 48 -5.41 -5.94 12.35
C ASP A 48 -4.18 -6.82 12.11
N THR A 49 -4.37 -8.13 12.04
CA THR A 49 -3.27 -9.09 11.92
C THR A 49 -2.64 -9.02 10.53
N ILE A 50 -3.46 -8.96 9.48
CA ILE A 50 -2.96 -8.83 8.11
C ILE A 50 -2.36 -7.43 7.89
N ALA A 51 -3.00 -6.39 8.43
CA ALA A 51 -2.50 -5.02 8.35
C ALA A 51 -1.09 -4.92 8.91
N ASP A 52 -0.87 -5.41 10.13
CA ASP A 52 0.45 -5.41 10.78
C ASP A 52 1.48 -6.16 9.93
N ALA A 53 1.16 -7.38 9.50
CA ALA A 53 2.09 -8.20 8.73
C ALA A 53 2.50 -7.57 7.39
N VAL A 54 1.55 -6.98 6.65
CA VAL A 54 1.82 -6.35 5.36
C VAL A 54 2.55 -5.03 5.53
N LEU A 55 2.09 -4.17 6.44
CA LEU A 55 2.71 -2.87 6.69
C LEU A 55 4.12 -3.02 7.26
N ASP A 56 4.38 -4.03 8.08
CA ASP A 56 5.73 -4.29 8.56
C ASP A 56 6.71 -4.56 7.40
N ARG A 57 6.31 -5.39 6.43
CA ARG A 57 7.15 -5.74 5.27
C ARG A 57 7.33 -4.61 4.27
N VAL A 58 6.30 -3.77 4.11
CA VAL A 58 6.26 -2.75 3.05
C VAL A 58 6.69 -1.39 3.56
N VAL A 59 6.23 -1.02 4.75
CA VAL A 59 6.34 0.35 5.26
C VAL A 59 7.62 0.55 6.08
N HIS A 60 8.05 -0.41 6.91
CA HIS A 60 9.23 -0.22 7.77
C HIS A 60 10.51 0.02 6.98
N SER A 61 10.71 -0.65 5.85
CA SER A 61 11.93 -0.51 5.03
C SER A 61 11.74 0.36 3.77
N SER A 62 10.69 1.17 3.71
CA SER A 62 10.39 1.98 2.52
C SER A 62 10.98 3.39 2.54
N HIS A 63 11.23 3.90 1.33
CA HIS A 63 11.37 5.33 1.11
C HIS A 63 9.99 5.92 0.84
N ARG A 64 9.58 6.89 1.67
CA ARG A 64 8.30 7.59 1.53
C ARG A 64 8.50 8.89 0.76
N ILE A 65 7.74 9.07 -0.31
CA ILE A 65 7.76 10.28 -1.12
C ILE A 65 6.36 10.87 -1.11
N GLU A 66 6.17 11.94 -0.33
CA GLU A 66 4.92 12.69 -0.32
C GLU A 66 4.88 13.65 -1.51
N LEU A 67 4.01 13.35 -2.47
CA LEU A 67 3.77 14.21 -3.61
C LEU A 67 2.85 15.36 -3.23
N LYS A 68 3.21 16.58 -3.65
CA LYS A 68 2.43 17.80 -3.43
C LYS A 68 2.18 18.49 -4.76
N GLY A 69 1.06 19.23 -4.84
CA GLY A 69 0.71 20.03 -6.01
C GLY A 69 -0.67 19.70 -6.57
N GLU A 70 -1.08 20.48 -7.57
CA GLU A 70 -2.37 20.30 -8.21
C GLU A 70 -2.39 19.12 -9.18
N SER A 71 -3.59 18.58 -9.42
CA SER A 71 -3.79 17.51 -10.39
C SER A 71 -3.31 17.93 -11.78
N MET A 72 -2.34 17.18 -12.31
CA MET A 72 -1.84 17.36 -13.67
C MET A 72 -2.90 17.04 -14.74
N ARG A 73 -4.01 16.38 -14.38
CA ARG A 73 -5.14 16.14 -15.30
C ARG A 73 -5.83 17.45 -15.71
N LYS A 74 -5.79 18.50 -14.88
CA LYS A 74 -6.38 19.81 -15.20
C LYS A 74 -5.60 20.61 -16.26
N LYS A 75 -4.35 20.23 -16.52
CA LYS A 75 -3.48 20.88 -17.52
C LYS A 75 -3.64 20.29 -18.93
N LYS A 76 -4.53 19.30 -19.10
CA LYS A 76 -4.88 18.71 -20.39
C LYS A 76 -6.13 19.35 -20.96
#